data_AF-A0A533T9W4-F1
#
_entry.id   AF-A0A533T9W4-F1
#
_cell.length_a   1.000
_cell.length_b   1.000
_cell.length_c   1.000
_cell.angle_alpha   90.00
_cell.angle_beta   90.00
_cell.angle_gamma   90.00
#
_symmetry.space_group_name_H-M   'P 1'
#
loop_
_entity.id
_entity.type
_entity.pdbx_description
1 polymer ?
#
loop_
_entity_poly.entity_id
_entity_poly.type
_entity_poly.pdbx_seq_one_letter_code
_entity_poly.pdbx_strand_id
1 'polypeptide(L)'
;MDRIWEYIRSNPKKFFFRVAFALFILWIFFDDYGVVKRIRMEAEHRSLLEQQKIEQKKIIDNELRIQHAHEPDSIEKAAREKYNYRKPGETLFIIRSH
;
A
#
# COMPACT_ATOMS: atom_id res chain seq x y z
N MET A 1 -13.70 -31.28 33.80
CA MET A 1 -13.35 -29.88 34.16
C MET A 1 -12.65 -29.80 35.51
N ASP A 2 -12.76 -30.85 36.34
CA ASP A 2 -12.29 -30.87 37.73
C ASP A 2 -10.76 -30.83 37.87
N ARG A 3 -10.03 -31.50 36.96
CA ARG A 3 -8.55 -31.54 37.00
C ARG A 3 -7.89 -30.16 36.80
N ILE A 4 -8.51 -29.29 36.00
CA ILE A 4 -7.99 -27.92 35.77
C ILE A 4 -8.19 -27.09 37.04
N TRP A 5 -9.36 -27.22 37.66
CA TRP A 5 -9.69 -26.55 38.91
C TRP A 5 -8.81 -27.03 40.09
N GLU A 6 -8.56 -28.34 40.18
CA GLU A 6 -7.62 -28.92 41.15
C GLU A 6 -6.20 -28.40 40.94
N TYR A 7 -5.76 -28.32 39.68
CA TYR A 7 -4.44 -27.79 39.34
C TYR A 7 -4.29 -26.32 39.75
N ILE A 8 -5.27 -25.48 39.42
CA ILE A 8 -5.29 -24.05 39.78
C ILE A 8 -5.27 -23.86 41.30
N ARG A 9 -6.08 -24.64 42.04
CA ARG A 9 -6.15 -24.56 43.50
C ARG A 9 -4.87 -25.06 44.19
N SER A 10 -4.19 -26.06 43.63
CA SER A 10 -2.94 -26.60 44.20
C SER A 10 -1.74 -25.65 44.07
N ASN A 11 -1.67 -24.85 42.99
CA ASN A 11 -0.52 -24.01 42.69
C ASN A 11 -0.93 -22.64 42.07
N PRO A 12 -1.69 -21.80 42.80
CA PRO A 12 -2.30 -20.60 42.23
C PRO A 12 -1.29 -19.58 41.71
N LYS A 13 -0.15 -19.40 42.42
CA LYS A 13 0.92 -18.48 42.01
C LYS A 13 1.57 -18.89 40.68
N LYS A 14 1.86 -20.18 40.49
CA LYS A 14 2.49 -20.69 39.25
C LYS A 14 1.55 -20.55 38.06
N PHE A 15 0.25 -20.81 38.26
CA PHE A 15 -0.75 -20.60 37.22
C PHE A 15 -0.86 -19.12 36.85
N PHE A 16 -0.94 -18.23 37.85
CA PHE A 16 -0.96 -16.78 37.63
C PHE A 16 0.24 -16.30 36.79
N PHE A 17 1.47 -16.69 37.15
CA PHE A 17 2.66 -16.28 36.40
C PHE A 17 2.66 -16.81 34.96
N ARG A 18 2.16 -18.02 34.71
CA ARG A 18 2.04 -18.55 33.34
C ARG A 18 1.04 -17.77 32.50
N VAL A 19 -0.12 -17.45 33.08
CA VAL A 19 -1.14 -16.64 32.40
C VAL A 19 -0.63 -15.23 32.15
N ALA A 20 -0.02 -14.60 33.16
CA ALA A 20 0.57 -13.27 33.02
C ALA A 20 1.68 -13.26 31.94
N PHE A 21 2.53 -14.28 31.90
CA PHE A 21 3.56 -14.42 30.87
C PHE A 21 2.97 -14.60 29.46
N ALA A 22 1.92 -15.42 29.32
CA ALA A 22 1.23 -15.59 28.04
C ALA A 22 0.58 -14.28 27.55
N LEU A 23 -0.07 -13.54 28.45
CA LEU A 23 -0.65 -12.23 28.15
C LEU A 23 0.44 -11.20 27.79
N PHE A 24 1.58 -11.24 28.48
CA PHE A 24 2.71 -10.38 28.19
C PHE A 24 3.28 -10.64 26.79
N ILE A 25 3.43 -11.92 26.40
CA ILE A 25 3.82 -12.28 25.03
C ILE A 25 2.81 -11.75 24.02
N LEU A 26 1.51 -12.02 24.24
CA LEU A 26 0.46 -11.52 23.34
C LEU A 26 0.52 -10.01 23.19
N TRP A 27 0.73 -9.28 24.29
CA TRP A 27 0.88 -7.83 24.26
C TRP A 27 2.08 -7.40 23.38
N ILE A 28 3.27 -8.00 23.54
CA ILE A 28 4.45 -7.67 22.70
C ILE A 28 4.17 -7.86 21.20
N PHE A 29 3.40 -8.88 20.83
CA PHE A 29 3.12 -9.15 19.41
C PHE A 29 2.07 -8.20 18.83
N PHE A 30 1.00 -7.92 19.59
CA PHE A 30 -0.22 -7.29 19.09
C PHE A 30 -0.44 -5.85 19.55
N ASP A 31 0.41 -5.29 20.40
CA ASP A 31 0.34 -3.89 20.82
C ASP A 31 0.57 -2.91 19.66
N ASP A 32 0.24 -1.64 19.90
CA ASP A 32 0.41 -0.54 18.95
C ASP A 32 1.85 -0.25 18.54
N TYR A 33 2.84 -0.81 19.23
CA TYR A 33 4.24 -0.81 18.81
C TYR A 33 4.80 -2.23 18.68
N GLY A 34 3.91 -3.22 18.61
CA GLY A 34 4.21 -4.63 18.58
C GLY A 34 4.86 -5.09 17.28
N VAL A 35 5.37 -6.32 17.33
CA VAL A 35 6.13 -6.95 16.24
C VAL A 35 5.33 -7.00 14.94
N VAL A 36 4.03 -7.33 15.01
CA VAL A 36 3.17 -7.44 13.82
C VAL A 36 3.06 -6.09 13.10
N LYS A 37 2.86 -5.00 13.85
CA LYS A 37 2.75 -3.66 13.27
C LYS A 37 4.06 -3.23 12.62
N ARG A 38 5.21 -3.52 13.25
CA ARG A 38 6.53 -3.21 12.69
C ARG A 38 6.76 -3.91 11.35
N ILE A 39 6.46 -5.20 11.24
CA ILE A 39 6.59 -5.95 9.99
C ILE A 39 5.71 -5.34 8.89
N ARG A 40 4.45 -5.01 9.22
CA ARG A 40 3.54 -4.36 8.27
C ARG A 40 4.07 -3.00 7.80
N MET A 41 4.56 -2.18 8.73
CA MET A 41 5.12 -0.86 8.41
C MET A 41 6.35 -0.97 7.52
N GLU A 42 7.24 -1.94 7.75
CA GLU A 42 8.41 -2.14 6.90
C GLU A 42 8.03 -2.60 5.48
N ALA A 43 7.02 -3.48 5.36
CA ALA A 43 6.49 -3.89 4.06
C ALA A 43 5.86 -2.71 3.31
N GLU A 44 5.05 -1.91 4.00
CA GLU A 44 4.44 -0.70 3.45
C GLU A 44 5.49 0.31 3.01
N HIS A 45 6.49 0.57 3.85
CA HIS A 45 7.61 1.46 3.54
C HIS A 45 8.36 1.02 2.28
N ARG A 46 8.65 -0.28 2.13
CA ARG A 46 9.28 -0.81 0.91
C ARG A 46 8.40 -0.60 -0.33
N SER A 47 7.10 -0.85 -0.21
CA SER A 47 6.15 -0.64 -1.31
C SER A 47 6.06 0.82 -1.73
N LEU A 48 6.05 1.75 -0.77
CA LEU A 48 6.02 3.19 -1.01
C LEU A 48 7.31 3.66 -1.70
N LEU A 49 8.47 3.15 -1.28
CA LEU A 49 9.75 3.46 -1.94
C LEU A 49 9.78 2.96 -3.40
N GLU A 50 9.20 1.79 -3.67
CA GLU A 50 9.12 1.26 -5.03
C GLU A 50 8.18 2.11 -5.90
N GLN A 51 7.00 2.46 -5.38
CA GLN A 51 6.06 3.37 -6.05
C GLN A 51 6.70 4.73 -6.33
N GLN A 52 7.41 5.30 -5.35
CA GLN A 52 8.12 6.56 -5.52
C GLN A 52 9.12 6.48 -6.69
N LYS A 53 9.92 5.41 -6.77
CA LYS A 53 10.89 5.23 -7.88
C LYS A 53 10.19 5.14 -9.23
N ILE A 54 9.07 4.42 -9.31
CA ILE A 54 8.28 4.28 -10.53
C ILE A 54 7.72 5.65 -10.97
N GLU A 55 7.13 6.41 -10.05
CA GLU A 55 6.56 7.72 -10.35
C GLU A 55 7.65 8.74 -10.74
N GLN A 56 8.80 8.74 -10.06
CA GLN A 56 9.94 9.58 -10.46
C GLN A 56 10.40 9.26 -11.88
N LYS A 57 10.47 7.97 -12.25
CA LYS A 57 10.81 7.57 -13.62
C LYS A 57 9.77 8.05 -14.64
N LYS A 58 8.48 8.01 -14.29
CA LYS A 58 7.40 8.53 -15.16
C LYS A 58 7.48 10.05 -15.33
N ILE A 59 7.86 10.79 -14.28
CA ILE A 59 8.07 12.24 -14.37
C ILE A 59 9.18 12.54 -15.39
N ILE A 60 10.33 11.88 -15.26
CA ILE A 60 11.45 12.07 -16.19
C ILE A 60 11.06 11.71 -17.63
N ASP A 61 10.37 10.57 -17.83
CA ASP A 61 9.90 10.17 -19.16
C ASP A 61 8.91 11.18 -19.76
N ASN A 62 7.97 11.69 -18.96
CA ASN A 62 7.02 12.70 -19.40
C ASN A 62 7.72 14.04 -19.71
N GLU A 63 8.69 14.46 -18.89
CA GLU A 63 9.48 15.67 -19.13
C GLU A 63 10.25 15.55 -20.44
N LEU A 64 10.90 14.42 -20.70
CA LEU A 64 11.55 14.15 -21.99
C LEU A 64 10.54 14.21 -23.13
N ARG A 65 9.37 13.57 -23.01
CA ARG A 65 8.33 13.61 -24.04
C ARG A 65 7.85 15.03 -24.33
N ILE A 66 7.69 15.87 -23.30
CA ILE A 66 7.31 17.28 -23.45
C ILE A 66 8.45 18.07 -24.10
N GLN A 67 9.69 17.85 -23.68
CA GLN A 67 10.87 18.48 -24.28
C GLN A 67 11.10 18.06 -25.73
N HIS A 68 10.56 16.94 -26.20
CA HIS A 68 10.61 16.56 -27.61
C HIS A 68 9.33 16.97 -28.36
N ALA A 69 8.30 17.46 -27.67
CA ALA A 69 7.09 18.02 -28.24
C ALA A 69 7.32 19.50 -28.62
N HIS A 70 8.26 19.76 -29.53
CA HIS A 70 8.61 21.12 -29.99
C HIS A 70 7.57 21.75 -30.94
N GLU A 71 6.57 21.00 -31.37
CA GLU A 71 5.53 21.48 -32.27
C GLU A 71 4.16 21.51 -31.57
N PRO A 72 3.41 22.61 -31.61
CA PRO A 72 2.04 22.69 -31.06
C PRO A 72 1.14 21.54 -31.54
N ASP A 73 1.33 21.09 -32.78
CA ASP A 73 0.64 19.97 -33.39
C ASP A 73 0.93 18.63 -32.70
N SER A 74 2.15 18.45 -32.16
CA SER A 74 2.54 17.25 -31.42
C SER A 74 1.84 17.17 -30.05
N ILE A 75 1.62 18.30 -29.39
CA ILE A 75 0.89 18.40 -28.12
C ILE A 75 -0.60 18.15 -28.35
N GLU A 76 -1.20 18.78 -29.36
CA GLU A 76 -2.61 18.57 -29.70
C GLU A 76 -2.86 17.10 -30.09
N LYS A 77 -1.98 16.51 -30.90
CA LYS A 77 -2.05 15.09 -31.27
C LYS A 77 -1.98 14.17 -30.05
N ALA A 78 -1.02 14.38 -29.15
CA ALA A 78 -0.91 13.60 -27.93
C ALA A 78 -2.14 13.75 -27.01
N ALA A 79 -2.71 14.95 -26.93
CA ALA A 79 -3.93 15.21 -26.16
C ALA A 79 -5.14 14.46 -26.74
N ARG A 80 -5.29 14.48 -28.08
CA ARG A 80 -6.37 13.80 -28.79
C ARG A 80 -6.23 12.27 -28.70
N GLU A 81 -5.05 11.70 -28.96
CA GLU A 81 -4.83 10.25 -28.98
C GLU A 81 -4.88 9.61 -27.59
N LYS A 82 -4.25 10.25 -26.57
CA LYS A 82 -4.11 9.64 -25.24
C LYS A 82 -5.28 9.94 -24.31
N TYR A 83 -5.89 11.12 -24.46
CA TYR A 83 -6.91 11.61 -23.52
C TYR A 83 -8.26 11.89 -24.18
N ASN A 84 -8.43 11.58 -25.48
CA ASN A 84 -9.65 11.85 -26.23
C ASN A 84 -10.09 13.33 -26.13
N TYR A 85 -9.12 14.24 -26.02
CA TYR A 85 -9.37 15.67 -25.88
C TYR A 85 -10.11 16.21 -27.12
N ARG A 86 -11.12 17.06 -26.90
CA ARG A 86 -11.88 17.75 -27.96
C ARG A 86 -12.16 19.20 -27.56
N LYS A 87 -12.19 20.10 -28.52
CA LYS A 87 -12.59 21.50 -28.28
C LYS A 87 -14.11 21.59 -28.08
N PRO A 88 -14.62 22.57 -27.31
CA PRO A 88 -16.06 22.80 -27.20
C PRO A 88 -16.68 22.99 -28.59
N GLY A 89 -17.72 22.21 -28.90
CA GLY A 89 -18.37 22.21 -30.22
C GLY A 89 -17.88 21.15 -31.21
N GLU A 90 -16.77 20.44 -30.93
CA GLU A 90 -16.32 19.32 -31.76
C GLU A 90 -17.08 18.01 -31.45
N THR A 91 -17.37 17.22 -32.49
CA THR A 91 -17.94 15.87 -32.37
C THR A 91 -16.81 14.84 -32.43
N LEU A 92 -16.66 14.01 -31.39
CA LEU A 92 -15.64 12.97 -31.30
C LEU A 92 -16.21 11.61 -31.74
N PHE A 93 -15.55 10.94 -32.68
CA PHE A 93 -15.89 9.59 -33.12
C PHE A 93 -14.86 8.58 -32.61
N ILE A 94 -15.29 7.62 -31.81
CA ILE A 94 -14.44 6.53 -31.30
C ILE A 94 -14.78 5.27 -32.09
N ILE A 95 -13.87 4.85 -32.98
CA ILE A 95 -14.05 3.65 -33.81
C ILE A 95 -13.39 2.47 -33.10
N ARG A 96 -14.15 1.38 -32.87
CA ARG A 96 -13.60 0.11 -32.40
C ARG A 96 -13.56 -0.85 -33.58
N SER A 97 -12.39 -1.42 -33.90
CA SER A 97 -12.36 -2.55 -34.83
C SER A 97 -12.91 -3.78 -34.11
N HIS A 98 -13.97 -4.36 -34.67
CA HIS A 98 -14.45 -5.69 -34.29
C HIS A 98 -13.56 -6.78 -34.90
#